data_AF-A0A5K7U344-F1
#
_entry.id   AF-A0A5K7U344-F1
#
_cell.length_a   1.000
_cell.length_b   1.000
_cell.length_c   1.000
_cell.angle_alpha   90.00
_cell.angle_beta   90.00
_cell.angle_gamma   90.00
#
_symmetry.space_group_name_H-M   'P 1'
#
loop_
_entity.id
_entity.type
_entity.pdbx_description
1 polymer ?
#
loop_
_entity_poly.entity_id
_entity_poly.type
_entity_poly.pdbx_seq_one_letter_code
_entity_poly.pdbx_strand_id
1 'polypeptide(L)' 'MDLPPDQPPEIIQQVKSSRYSIARRYGRVTIEGHTYVYERNTDTLMRQDVYLQRKQSAGDLPPR' A
#
# COMPACT_ATOMS: atom_id res chain seq x y z
N MET A 1 -28.82 1.61 8.42
CA MET A 1 -27.84 2.47 7.72
C MET A 1 -26.84 1.52 7.11
N ASP A 2 -27.01 1.19 5.82
CA ASP A 2 -26.03 0.41 5.06
C ASP A 2 -24.79 1.30 4.85
N LEU A 3 -23.72 1.02 5.59
CA LEU A 3 -22.40 1.56 5.30
C LEU A 3 -21.99 0.97 3.93
N PRO A 4 -21.57 1.80 2.95
CA PRO A 4 -21.07 1.28 1.68
C PRO A 4 -19.92 0.31 1.99
N PRO A 5 -19.86 -0.83 1.28
CA PRO A 5 -18.93 -1.90 1.60
C PRO A 5 -17.51 -1.36 1.66
N ASP A 6 -16.83 -1.66 2.77
CA ASP A 6 -15.40 -1.57 3.02
C ASP A 6 -14.58 -1.41 1.73
N GLN A 7 -14.45 -0.18 1.23
CA GLN A 7 -13.42 0.09 0.24
C GLN A 7 -12.11 0.08 1.02
N PRO A 8 -11.22 -0.88 0.75
CA PRO A 8 -10.02 -1.01 1.55
C PRO A 8 -9.20 0.27 1.35
N PRO A 9 -8.74 0.89 2.45
CA PRO A 9 -8.13 2.21 2.40
C PRO A 9 -6.92 2.21 1.47
N GLU A 10 -6.73 3.31 0.75
CA GLU A 10 -5.60 3.46 -0.18
C GLU A 10 -4.24 3.45 0.53
N ILE A 11 -4.23 3.97 1.76
CA ILE A 11 -3.07 4.04 2.64
C ILE A 11 -3.47 3.55 4.02
N ILE A 12 -2.76 2.55 4.51
CA ILE A 12 -2.88 2.02 5.87
C ILE A 12 -1.66 2.48 6.66
N GLN A 13 -1.88 3.19 7.76
CA GLN A 13 -0.81 3.66 8.64
C GLN A 13 -0.58 2.70 9.81
N GLN A 14 0.55 2.87 10.52
CA GLN A 14 0.88 2.12 11.74
C GLN A 14 0.92 0.60 11.53
N VAL A 15 1.48 0.16 10.40
CA VAL A 15 1.40 -1.24 9.99
C VAL A 15 2.19 -2.16 10.92
N LYS A 16 3.26 -1.68 11.58
CA LYS A 16 3.97 -2.49 12.59
C LYS A 16 3.09 -2.90 13.77
N SER A 17 2.05 -2.13 14.08
CA SER A 17 1.07 -2.41 15.14
C SER A 17 -0.20 -3.07 14.60
N SER A 18 -0.26 -3.33 13.29
CA SER A 18 -1.44 -3.87 12.63
C SER A 18 -1.43 -5.40 12.56
N ARG A 19 -2.62 -5.99 12.41
CA ARG A 19 -2.86 -7.42 12.20
C ARG A 19 -2.32 -7.94 10.86
N TYR A 20 -1.87 -7.08 9.95
CA TYR A 20 -1.39 -7.50 8.64
C TYR A 20 -0.03 -8.20 8.73
N SER A 21 0.00 -9.51 8.41
CA SER A 21 1.24 -10.27 8.24
C SER A 21 1.98 -9.82 6.98
N ILE A 22 2.76 -8.74 7.10
CA ILE A 22 3.60 -8.26 6.00
C ILE A 22 4.75 -9.25 5.81
N ALA A 23 4.92 -9.79 4.60
CA ALA A 23 6.14 -10.48 4.23
C ALA A 23 7.28 -9.45 4.19
N ARG A 24 7.94 -9.23 5.34
CA ARG A 24 9.02 -8.24 5.52
C ARG A 24 10.15 -8.40 4.50
N ARG A 25 10.34 -9.59 3.94
CA ARG A 25 11.33 -9.89 2.91
C ARG A 25 11.01 -9.24 1.55
N TYR A 26 9.74 -9.00 1.24
CA TYR A 26 9.30 -8.48 -0.06
C TYR A 26 8.58 -7.13 0.01
N GLY A 27 8.25 -6.65 1.23
CA GLY A 27 7.62 -5.36 1.44
C GLY A 27 6.26 -5.23 0.77
N ARG A 28 5.54 -6.35 0.56
CA ARG A 28 4.21 -6.37 -0.06
C ARG A 28 3.26 -7.27 0.74
N VAL A 29 1.98 -6.94 0.74
CA VAL A 29 0.92 -7.74 1.35
C VAL A 29 -0.35 -7.62 0.51
N THR A 30 -1.11 -8.71 0.42
CA THR A 30 -2.42 -8.71 -0.23
C THR A 30 -3.49 -8.66 0.85
N ILE A 31 -4.34 -7.65 0.83
CA ILE A 31 -5.43 -7.42 1.77
C ILE A 31 -6.71 -7.32 0.93
N GLU A 32 -7.67 -8.21 1.17
CA GLU A 32 -8.97 -8.20 0.48
C GLU A 32 -8.86 -8.10 -1.06
N GLY A 33 -7.95 -8.89 -1.64
CA GLY A 33 -7.70 -8.90 -3.09
C GLY A 33 -6.86 -7.74 -3.63
N HIS A 34 -6.51 -6.76 -2.79
CA HIS A 34 -5.71 -5.61 -3.18
C HIS A 34 -4.26 -5.76 -2.70
N THR A 35 -3.30 -5.47 -3.58
CA THR A 35 -1.88 -5.52 -3.23
C THR A 35 -1.43 -4.18 -2.68
N TYR A 36 -0.80 -4.22 -1.52
CA TYR A 36 -0.19 -3.07 -0.85
C TYR A 36 1.32 -3.23 -0.79
N VAL A 37 2.03 -2.10 -0.86
CA VAL A 37 3.47 -1.96 -0.75
C VAL A 37 3.78 -1.28 0.57
N TYR A 38 4.63 -1.90 1.37
CA TYR A 38 5.06 -1.40 2.67
C TYR A 38 6.21 -0.40 2.50
N GLU A 39 5.96 0.82 2.94
CA GLU A 39 6.94 1.88 3.02
C GLU A 39 7.54 1.93 4.43
N ARG A 40 8.78 1.44 4.56
CA ARG A 40 9.48 1.36 5.85
C ARG A 40 9.72 2.72 6.49
N ASN A 41 9.93 3.76 5.68
CA ASN A 41 10.27 5.11 6.15
C ASN A 41 9.12 5.76 6.91
N THR A 42 7.88 5.51 6.48
CA THR A 42 6.66 6.09 7.06
C THR A 42 5.84 5.09 7.87
N ASP A 43 6.25 3.82 7.88
CA ASP A 43 5.49 2.71 8.48
C ASP A 43 4.08 2.56 7.89
N THR A 44 3.95 2.75 6.59
CA THR A 44 2.66 2.72 5.89
C THR A 44 2.59 1.61 4.84
N LEU A 45 1.38 1.15 4.55
CA LEU A 45 1.06 0.27 3.44
C LEU A 45 0.29 1.10 2.42
N MET A 46 0.86 1.29 1.25
CA MET A 46 0.25 2.02 0.16
C MET A 46 -0.22 1.04 -0.90
N ARG A 47 -1.44 1.19 -1.40
CA ARG A 47 -1.95 0.34 -2.47
C ARG A 47 -1.05 0.45 -3.71
N GLN A 48 -0.78 -0.65 -4.38
CA GLN A 48 0.24 -0.74 -5.42
C GLN A 48 -0.04 0.20 -6.60
N ASP A 49 -1.30 0.34 -7.00
CA ASP A 49 -1.76 1.29 -8.02
C ASP A 49 -1.43 2.74 -7.63
N VAL A 50 -1.71 3.13 -6.38
CA VAL A 50 -1.40 4.47 -5.86
C VAL A 50 0.11 4.68 -5.80
N TYR A 51 0.87 3.67 -5.38
CA TYR A 51 2.33 3.71 -5.36
C TYR A 51 2.92 3.89 -6.77
N LEU A 52 2.40 3.16 -7.76
CA LEU A 52 2.83 3.29 -9.16
C LEU A 52 2.47 4.66 -9.74
N GLN A 53 1.25 5.15 -9.46
CA GLN A 53 0.82 6.48 -9.90
C GLN A 53 1.71 7.57 -9.31
N ARG A 54 2.03 7.51 -8.00
CA ARG A 54 2.93 8.47 -7.35
C ARG A 54 4.35 8.39 -7.90
N LYS A 55 4.87 7.19 -8.19
CA LYS A 55 6.18 7.03 -8.84
C LYS A 55 6.22 7.62 -10.25
N GLN A 56 5.16 7.43 -11.03
CA GLN A 56 5.04 8.04 -12.37
C GLN A 56 4.98 9.58 -12.28
N SER A 57 4.23 10.12 -11.32
CA SER A 57 4.14 11.56 -11.09
C SER A 57 5.41 12.17 -10.50
N ALA A 58 6.22 11.41 -9.76
CA ALA A 58 7.47 11.85 -9.17
C ALA A 58 8.64 11.91 -10.17
N GLY A 59 8.45 11.49 -11.43
CA GLY A 59 9.49 11.55 -12.46
C GLY A 59 10.65 10.56 -12.27
N ASP A 60 10.46 9.50 -11.48
CA ASP A 60 11.50 8.52 -11.12
C ASP A 60 11.48 7.28 -12.05
N LEU A 61 11.39 7.51 -13.36
CA LEU A 61 11.55 6.48 -14.39
C LEU A 61 12.87 6.73 -15.14
N PRO A 62 13.74 5.72 -15.33
CA PRO A 62 14.81 5.86 -16.31
C PRO A 62 14.19 6.06 -17.70
N PRO A 63 14.82 6.88 -18.57
CA PRO A 63 14.33 7.10 -19.93
C PRO A 63 14.26 5.76 -20.69
N ARG A 64 13.27 5.66 -21.59
CA ARG A 64 13.03 4.50 -22.46
C ARG A 64 14.25 4.13 -23.30
#